data_AF-A0A920PFE5-F1
#
_entry.id   AF-A0A920PFE5-F1
#
_cell.length_a   1.000
_cell.length_b   1.000
_cell.length_c   1.000
_cell.angle_alpha   90.00
_cell.angle_beta   90.00
_cell.angle_gamma   90.00
#
_symmetry.space_group_name_H-M   'P 1'
#
loop_
_entity.id
_entity.type
_entity.pdbx_description
1 polymer ?
#
loop_
_entity_poly.entity_id
_entity_poly.type
_entity_poly.pdbx_seq_one_letter_code
_entity_poly.pdbx_strand_id
1 'polypeptide(L)'
;MSTGLIPGANTRLQREAGITDSPEIFANDIMKKTKGETDPNIATCLARESSKTIEWLIDEYQIPLSLVDSFLYPGHSLKRMHGTPNRTGSELMGALCRAAEKSEIDILTNALVTDLFQ
;
A
#
# COMPACT_ATOMS: atom_id res chain seq x y z
N MET A 1 -4.65 16.51 -3.24
CA MET A 1 -4.55 15.67 -2.02
C MET A 1 -4.63 14.21 -2.43
N SER A 2 -3.84 13.33 -1.80
CA SER A 2 -3.87 11.88 -2.09
C SER A 2 -5.17 11.22 -1.62
N THR A 3 -5.63 10.18 -2.32
CA THR A 3 -6.78 9.34 -1.94
C THR A 3 -6.42 8.23 -0.95
N GLY A 4 -5.16 8.13 -0.49
CA GLY A 4 -4.78 7.18 0.57
C GLY A 4 -4.98 5.71 0.19
N LEU A 5 -4.89 5.38 -1.10
CA LEU A 5 -5.07 4.01 -1.59
C LEU A 5 -3.72 3.30 -1.75
N ILE A 6 -3.65 2.05 -1.31
CA ILE A 6 -2.45 1.22 -1.35
C ILE A 6 -2.75 -0.03 -2.19
N PRO A 7 -2.00 -0.29 -3.29
CA PRO A 7 -2.16 -1.53 -4.02
C PRO A 7 -1.56 -2.72 -3.27
N GLY A 8 -2.28 -3.84 -3.23
CA GLY A 8 -1.81 -5.11 -2.67
C GLY A 8 -2.27 -6.27 -3.54
N ALA A 9 -1.36 -7.06 -4.08
CA ALA A 9 -1.67 -8.16 -4.98
C ALA A 9 -1.74 -9.50 -4.24
N ASN A 10 -2.80 -10.27 -4.51
CA ASN A 10 -3.14 -11.51 -3.83
C ASN A 10 -3.33 -11.33 -2.31
N THR A 11 -4.08 -10.32 -1.87
CA THR A 11 -4.49 -10.18 -0.46
C THR A 11 -5.64 -11.14 -0.12
N ARG A 12 -5.84 -11.45 1.17
CA ARG A 12 -7.04 -12.18 1.64
C ARG A 12 -8.33 -11.49 1.22
N LEU A 13 -8.35 -10.15 1.24
CA LEU A 13 -9.49 -9.33 0.85
C LEU A 13 -9.84 -9.49 -0.64
N GLN A 14 -8.83 -9.65 -1.52
CA GLN A 14 -9.08 -9.99 -2.92
C GLN A 14 -9.66 -11.40 -3.07
N ARG A 15 -9.09 -12.39 -2.35
CA ARG A 15 -9.57 -13.78 -2.40
C ARG A 15 -11.02 -13.90 -1.90
N GLU A 16 -11.37 -13.22 -0.82
CA GLU A 16 -12.74 -13.13 -0.29
C GLU A 16 -13.72 -12.51 -1.29
N ALA A 17 -13.25 -11.55 -2.10
CA ALA A 17 -14.02 -10.95 -3.19
C ALA A 17 -14.02 -11.79 -4.49
N GLY A 18 -13.44 -13.00 -4.48
CA GLY A 18 -13.36 -13.89 -5.64
C GLY A 18 -12.37 -13.44 -6.72
N ILE A 19 -11.44 -12.55 -6.40
CA ILE A 19 -10.42 -12.04 -7.33
C ILE A 19 -9.16 -12.91 -7.23
N THR A 20 -8.80 -13.53 -8.34
CA THR A 20 -7.53 -14.25 -8.48
C THR A 20 -6.48 -13.30 -9.05
N ASP A 21 -5.57 -12.83 -8.20
CA ASP A 21 -4.46 -11.93 -8.54
C ASP A 21 -3.12 -12.58 -8.18
N SER A 22 -2.01 -12.03 -8.67
CA SER A 22 -0.67 -12.48 -8.31
C SER A 22 0.36 -11.33 -8.31
N PRO A 23 1.45 -11.46 -7.53
CA PRO A 23 2.56 -10.51 -7.60
C PRO A 23 3.14 -10.33 -9.02
N GLU A 24 3.18 -11.39 -9.83
CA GLU A 24 3.68 -11.35 -11.20
C GLU A 24 2.79 -10.48 -12.11
N ILE A 25 1.46 -10.62 -11.98
CA ILE A 25 0.52 -9.76 -12.71
C ILE A 25 0.73 -8.31 -12.30
N PHE A 26 0.86 -8.03 -11.00
CA PHE A 26 1.04 -6.67 -10.53
C PHE A 26 2.39 -6.07 -10.93
N ALA A 27 3.48 -6.82 -10.85
CA ALA A 27 4.80 -6.38 -11.35
C ALA A 27 4.74 -6.05 -12.85
N ASN A 28 4.08 -6.88 -13.67
CA ASN A 28 3.88 -6.60 -15.09
C ASN A 28 3.06 -5.33 -15.33
N ASP A 29 2.01 -5.09 -14.54
CA ASP A 29 1.22 -3.87 -14.63
C ASP A 29 2.07 -2.63 -14.31
N ILE A 30 2.94 -2.69 -13.28
CA ILE A 30 3.89 -1.62 -12.94
C ILE A 30 4.81 -1.35 -14.13
N MET A 31 5.48 -2.38 -14.64
CA MET A 31 6.43 -2.27 -15.76
C MET A 31 5.76 -1.69 -17.01
N LYS A 32 4.54 -2.14 -17.33
CA LYS A 32 3.77 -1.62 -18.46
C LYS A 32 3.38 -0.16 -18.24
N LYS A 33 2.93 0.20 -17.04
CA LYS A 33 2.51 1.57 -16.71
C LYS A 33 3.67 2.56 -16.82
N THR A 34 4.87 2.15 -16.42
CA THR A 34 6.09 2.98 -16.45
C THR A 34 6.88 2.83 -17.74
N LYS A 35 6.34 2.14 -18.75
CA LYS A 35 6.98 1.94 -20.07
C LYS A 35 8.40 1.33 -19.96
N GLY A 36 8.62 0.50 -18.95
CA GLY A 36 9.92 -0.14 -18.71
C GLY A 36 10.93 0.69 -17.92
N GLU A 37 10.57 1.89 -17.45
CA GLU A 37 11.52 2.77 -16.73
C GLU A 37 11.74 2.37 -15.26
N THR A 38 10.85 1.54 -14.68
CA THR A 38 11.04 1.01 -13.32
C THR A 38 12.04 -0.13 -13.31
N ASP A 39 12.91 -0.18 -12.30
CA ASP A 39 13.76 -1.35 -12.07
C ASP A 39 12.89 -2.62 -11.87
N PRO A 40 13.06 -3.67 -12.70
CA PRO A 40 12.25 -4.88 -12.61
C PRO A 40 12.35 -5.62 -11.27
N ASN A 41 13.52 -5.57 -10.61
CA ASN A 41 13.74 -6.19 -9.32
C ASN A 41 12.96 -5.44 -8.23
N ILE A 42 12.94 -4.11 -8.29
CA ILE A 42 12.15 -3.29 -7.37
C ILE A 42 10.65 -3.53 -7.59
N ALA A 43 10.19 -3.54 -8.85
CA ALA A 43 8.77 -3.82 -9.17
C ALA A 43 8.32 -5.19 -8.65
N THR A 44 9.16 -6.21 -8.84
CA THR A 44 8.90 -7.58 -8.38
C THR A 44 8.91 -7.67 -6.86
N CYS A 45 9.90 -7.05 -6.19
CA CYS A 45 9.98 -7.03 -4.73
C CYS A 45 8.76 -6.35 -4.12
N LEU A 46 8.39 -5.18 -4.62
CA LEU A 46 7.21 -4.44 -4.17
C LEU A 46 5.94 -5.26 -4.34
N ALA A 47 5.75 -5.86 -5.52
CA ALA A 47 4.54 -6.65 -5.78
C ALA A 47 4.43 -7.87 -4.84
N ARG A 48 5.54 -8.55 -4.55
CA ARG A 48 5.59 -9.71 -3.64
C ARG A 48 5.31 -9.34 -2.19
N GLU A 49 5.83 -8.21 -1.72
CA GLU A 49 5.64 -7.76 -0.34
C GLU A 49 4.31 -7.01 -0.12
N SER A 50 3.63 -6.64 -1.21
CA SER A 50 2.43 -5.79 -1.14
C SER A 50 1.28 -6.41 -0.34
N SER A 51 0.98 -7.70 -0.50
CA SER A 51 -0.10 -8.34 0.27
C SER A 51 0.23 -8.45 1.74
N LYS A 52 1.44 -8.91 2.07
CA LYS A 52 1.92 -8.99 3.45
C LYS A 52 1.86 -7.62 4.12
N THR A 53 2.24 -6.56 3.41
CA THR A 53 2.18 -5.19 3.94
C THR A 53 0.75 -4.77 4.25
N ILE A 54 -0.20 -5.01 3.35
CA ILE A 54 -1.62 -4.70 3.59
C ILE A 54 -2.14 -5.48 4.81
N GLU A 55 -1.86 -6.78 4.87
CA GLU A 55 -2.36 -7.65 5.92
C GLU A 55 -1.74 -7.29 7.28
N TRP A 56 -0.44 -6.96 7.33
CA TRP A 56 0.25 -6.49 8.52
C TRP A 56 -0.31 -5.17 9.05
N LEU A 57 -0.60 -4.20 8.17
CA LEU A 57 -1.25 -2.94 8.57
C LEU A 57 -2.64 -3.17 9.17
N ILE A 58 -3.38 -4.15 8.65
CA ILE A 58 -4.71 -4.51 9.17
C ILE A 58 -4.60 -5.25 10.50
N ASP A 59 -3.78 -6.30 10.57
CA ASP A 59 -3.81 -7.25 11.67
C ASP A 59 -3.04 -6.72 12.89
N GLU A 60 -1.84 -6.18 12.69
CA GLU A 60 -0.98 -5.74 13.79
C GLU A 60 -1.33 -4.32 14.24
N TYR A 61 -1.51 -3.39 13.29
CA TYR A 61 -1.75 -1.98 13.61
C TYR A 61 -3.22 -1.56 13.54
N GLN A 62 -4.12 -2.48 13.22
CA GLN A 62 -5.57 -2.25 13.22
C GLN A 62 -5.96 -1.06 12.31
N ILE A 63 -5.20 -0.85 11.23
CA ILE A 63 -5.54 0.15 10.22
C ILE A 63 -6.72 -0.41 9.42
N PRO A 64 -7.85 0.32 9.31
CA PRO A 64 -9.08 -0.22 8.75
C PRO A 64 -9.05 -0.22 7.22
N LEU A 65 -8.09 -0.94 6.63
CA LEU A 65 -7.97 -1.09 5.19
C LEU A 65 -8.99 -2.12 4.69
N SER A 66 -9.72 -1.75 3.65
CA SER A 66 -10.61 -2.64 2.91
C SER A 66 -10.38 -2.52 1.42
N LEU A 67 -10.69 -3.59 0.68
CA LEU A 67 -10.60 -3.62 -0.77
C LEU A 67 -11.51 -2.54 -1.37
N VAL A 68 -11.02 -1.87 -2.40
CA VAL A 68 -11.80 -0.97 -3.26
C VAL A 68 -12.23 -1.78 -4.47
N ASP A 69 -13.49 -2.18 -4.50
CA ASP A 69 -14.08 -3.02 -5.54
C ASP A 69 -15.01 -2.25 -6.50
N SER A 70 -15.23 -0.96 -6.27
CA SER A 70 -16.13 -0.12 -7.07
C SER A 70 -15.57 0.29 -8.42
N PHE A 71 -14.25 0.20 -8.64
CA PHE A 71 -13.62 0.52 -9.92
C PHE A 71 -12.28 -0.22 -10.11
N LEU A 72 -11.81 -0.25 -11.37
CA LEU A 72 -10.47 -0.72 -11.72
C LEU A 72 -9.52 0.48 -11.85
N TYR A 73 -8.42 0.47 -11.12
CA TYR A 73 -7.47 1.59 -11.13
C TYR A 73 -6.73 1.66 -12.48
N PRO A 74 -6.60 2.83 -13.12
CA PRO A 74 -5.98 2.94 -14.44
C PRO A 74 -4.56 2.36 -14.50
N GLY A 75 -4.36 1.40 -15.40
CA GLY A 75 -3.09 0.69 -15.59
C GLY A 75 -2.98 -0.63 -14.82
N HIS A 76 -3.95 -0.98 -13.98
CA HIS A 76 -4.01 -2.28 -13.32
C HIS A 76 -4.88 -3.24 -14.12
N SER A 77 -4.47 -4.51 -14.16
CA SER A 77 -5.24 -5.60 -14.75
C SER A 77 -6.36 -6.09 -13.82
N LEU A 78 -6.20 -5.96 -12.50
CA LEU A 78 -7.16 -6.43 -11.49
C LEU A 78 -7.41 -5.39 -10.40
N LYS A 79 -8.58 -5.48 -9.75
CA LYS A 79 -8.91 -4.62 -8.59
C LYS A 79 -8.08 -5.07 -7.40
N ARG A 80 -7.19 -4.19 -6.94
CA ARG A 80 -6.20 -4.49 -5.90
C ARG A 80 -5.87 -3.30 -4.99
N MET A 81 -6.68 -2.24 -5.07
CA MET A 81 -6.47 -1.07 -4.23
C MET A 81 -7.15 -1.29 -2.88
N HIS A 82 -6.49 -0.88 -1.81
CA HIS A 82 -7.00 -0.93 -0.44
C HIS A 82 -6.96 0.47 0.14
N GLY A 83 -7.93 0.82 0.98
CA GLY A 83 -7.94 2.14 1.62
C GLY A 83 -8.71 2.13 2.93
N THR A 84 -8.61 3.22 3.68
CA THR A 84 -9.42 3.48 4.88
C THR A 84 -10.87 3.86 4.52
N PRO A 85 -11.86 3.79 5.41
CA PRO A 85 -13.28 3.92 5.06
C PRO A 85 -13.63 5.15 4.21
N ASN A 86 -13.04 6.31 4.50
CA ASN A 86 -13.29 7.55 3.76
C ASN A 86 -12.39 7.72 2.53
N ARG A 87 -11.43 6.81 2.31
CA ARG A 87 -10.55 6.78 1.12
C ARG A 87 -9.83 8.13 0.92
N THR A 88 -9.28 8.66 2.01
CA THR A 88 -8.50 9.92 1.99
C THR A 88 -7.09 9.71 2.53
N GLY A 89 -6.14 10.45 1.98
CA GLY A 89 -4.75 10.43 2.48
C GLY A 89 -4.62 10.93 3.91
N SER A 90 -5.44 11.88 4.35
CA SER A 90 -5.43 12.39 5.73
C SER A 90 -5.90 11.34 6.74
N GLU A 91 -6.92 10.55 6.40
CA GLU A 91 -7.38 9.45 7.26
C GLU A 91 -6.32 8.36 7.40
N LEU A 92 -5.71 7.94 6.27
CA LEU A 92 -4.60 6.99 6.30
C LEU A 92 -3.44 7.50 7.14
N MET A 93 -3.02 8.75 6.92
CA MET A 93 -1.91 9.36 7.69
C MET A 93 -2.24 9.42 9.18
N GLY A 94 -3.45 9.86 9.54
CA GLY A 94 -3.88 9.88 10.93
C GLY A 94 -3.91 8.49 11.59
N ALA A 95 -4.29 7.45 10.84
CA ALA A 95 -4.23 6.08 11.34
C ALA A 95 -2.79 5.61 11.58
N LEU A 96 -1.87 5.92 10.67
CA LEU A 96 -0.45 5.60 10.80
C LEU A 96 0.21 6.34 11.98
N CYS A 97 -0.07 7.64 12.15
CA CYS A 97 0.44 8.40 13.30
C CYS A 97 -0.04 7.80 14.62
N ARG A 98 -1.34 7.47 14.74
CA ARG A 98 -1.87 6.80 15.94
C ARG A 98 -1.24 5.43 16.18
N ALA A 99 -0.91 4.68 15.13
CA ALA A 99 -0.23 3.40 15.26
C ALA A 99 1.20 3.55 15.80
N ALA A 100 1.93 4.57 15.33
CA ALA A 100 3.26 4.91 15.85
C ALA A 100 3.21 5.35 17.32
N GLU A 101 2.28 6.25 17.67
CA GLU A 101 2.06 6.69 19.06
C GLU A 101 1.74 5.52 20.00
N LYS A 102 0.84 4.61 19.59
CA LYS A 102 0.52 3.39 20.36
C LYS A 102 1.71 2.44 20.51
N SER A 103 2.66 2.51 19.59
CA SER A 103 3.90 1.73 19.64
C SER A 103 5.01 2.45 20.42
N GLU A 104 4.69 3.57 21.08
CA GLU A 104 5.62 4.41 21.83
C GLU A 104 6.78 4.95 20.96
N ILE A 105 6.51 5.19 19.68
CA ILE A 105 7.47 5.76 18.72
C ILE A 105 7.28 7.28 18.66
N ASP A 106 8.32 8.02 19.03
CA ASP A 106 8.32 9.48 18.97
C ASP A 106 8.32 10.00 17.53
N ILE A 107 7.37 10.90 17.23
CA ILE A 107 7.34 11.65 15.97
C ILE A 107 7.81 13.08 16.26
N LEU A 108 9.08 13.36 15.95
CA LEU A 108 9.67 14.70 16.09
C LEU A 108 9.36 15.55 14.86
N THR A 109 8.64 16.65 15.07
CA THR A 109 8.36 17.65 14.04
C THR A 109 9.32 18.83 14.15
N ASN A 110 9.48 19.61 13.08
CA ASN A 110 10.43 20.73 13.01
C ASN A 110 11.91 20.32 13.26
N ALA A 111 12.25 19.05 13.01
CA ALA A 111 13.59 18.51 13.16
C ALA A 111 14.15 18.17 11.77
N LEU A 112 14.89 19.11 11.16
CA LEU A 112 15.56 18.89 9.87
C LEU A 112 16.81 18.03 10.07
N VAL A 113 16.86 16.88 9.41
CA VAL A 113 18.08 16.04 9.33
C VAL A 113 19.05 16.70 8.34
N THR A 114 20.29 17.00 8.78
CA THR A 114 21.30 17.71 7.96
C THR A 114 22.42 16.81 7.46
N ASP A 115 22.79 15.80 8.24
CA ASP A 115 23.98 14.99 8.00
C ASP A 115 23.72 13.53 8.40
N LEU A 116 24.44 12.60 7.75
CA LEU A 116 24.54 11.20 8.14
C LEU A 116 25.98 10.95 8.61
N PHE A 117 26.16 10.57 9.87
CA PHE A 117 27.45 10.16 10.39
C PHE A 117 27.68 8.66 10.12
N GLN A 118 28.89 8.31 9.70
CA GLN A 118 29.35 6.94 9.48
C GLN A 118 30.46 6.60 10.47
#